data_AF-A0A965IZW3-F1
#
_entry.id   AF-A0A965IZW3-F1
#
_cell.length_a   1.000
_cell.length_b   1.000
_cell.length_c   1.000
_cell.angle_alpha   90.00
_cell.angle_beta   90.00
_cell.angle_gamma   90.00
#
_symmetry.space_group_name_H-M   'P 1'
#
loop_
_entity.id
_entity.type
_entity.pdbx_description
1 polymer ?
#
loop_
_entity_poly.entity_id
_entity_poly.type
_entity_poly.pdbx_seq_one_letter_code
_entity_poly.pdbx_strand_id
1 'polypeptide(L)'
;GFKDLFMFFLGIEILSIPLYVLAGSKKKSASSSEAALKYFYLGSFATALLLFGIALVYGTVGTFDVEKIGFVSVLFTDQLPSMFFVGVLFMLAAMLFKVGAFPFHFWVADVYQGTPSVFMTYMSSVVKLIGIYAFYRLFGMMFPGVETFWSMLIVIVIFISMFIGNLSALNQDTFKRLMAFSSVTNGAYALMAVLTFSSESEALLVYMIGYSFSVVALMTINSLANNDEDKLVSLSGIGYKNPLIGVVGIVALLSVAGIPPMTGFFGKAMVFYQAFEQHMWLVSFALINSAIGVYIYLKIAMTLLKKEENAPIIALNWSQQIVLSVSLLALLFGWTIIYV
;
A
#
# COMPACT_ATOMS: atom_id res chain seq x y z
N GLY A 1 -8.20 12.59 12.36
CA GLY A 1 -8.11 12.96 10.92
C GLY A 1 -7.88 14.45 10.77
N PHE A 2 -7.76 14.95 9.54
CA PHE A 2 -7.53 16.37 9.25
C PHE A 2 -8.85 17.10 8.95
N LYS A 3 -8.91 18.42 9.23
CA LYS A 3 -10.04 19.31 8.92
C LYS A 3 -9.70 20.40 7.91
N ASP A 4 -8.42 20.74 7.81
CA ASP A 4 -7.90 21.70 6.83
C ASP A 4 -6.67 21.12 6.09
N LEU A 5 -6.37 21.71 4.94
CA LEU A 5 -5.27 21.34 4.06
C LEU A 5 -3.88 21.55 4.67
N PHE A 6 -3.73 22.47 5.63
CA PHE A 6 -2.46 22.73 6.28
C PHE A 6 -2.11 21.59 7.25
N MET A 7 -3.08 21.17 8.08
CA MET A 7 -2.96 19.99 8.94
C MET A 7 -2.71 18.72 8.11
N PHE A 8 -3.39 18.57 6.96
CA PHE A 8 -3.14 17.48 6.03
C PHE A 8 -1.69 17.47 5.52
N PHE A 9 -1.21 18.61 5.01
CA PHE A 9 0.17 18.76 4.53
C PHE A 9 1.20 18.44 5.62
N LEU A 10 1.04 19.00 6.81
CA LEU A 10 1.93 18.72 7.94
C LEU A 10 1.91 17.24 8.33
N GLY A 11 0.73 16.61 8.35
CA GLY A 11 0.62 15.17 8.64
C GLY A 11 1.39 14.31 7.64
N ILE A 12 1.31 14.64 6.35
CA ILE A 12 2.07 13.96 5.29
C ILE A 12 3.58 14.15 5.47
N GLU A 13 4.04 15.36 5.81
CA GLU A 13 5.47 15.64 5.99
C GLU A 13 6.06 15.03 7.26
N ILE A 14 5.33 15.07 8.37
CA ILE A 14 5.71 14.39 9.63
C ILE A 14 5.83 12.88 9.40
N LEU A 15 4.99 12.31 8.53
CA LEU A 15 5.10 10.91 8.14
C LEU A 15 6.30 10.67 7.21
N SER A 16 6.62 11.60 6.31
CA SER A 16 7.57 11.35 5.21
C SER A 16 9.02 11.62 5.58
N ILE A 17 9.30 12.74 6.25
CA ILE A 17 10.67 13.18 6.57
C ILE A 17 11.42 12.13 7.41
N PRO A 18 10.84 11.55 8.48
CA PRO A 18 11.52 10.50 9.22
C PRO A 18 11.81 9.27 8.36
N LEU A 19 10.93 8.90 7.43
CA LEU A 19 11.14 7.74 6.57
C LEU A 19 12.32 7.92 5.62
N TYR A 20 12.58 9.14 5.14
CA TYR A 20 13.79 9.44 4.35
C TYR A 20 15.06 9.13 5.15
N VAL A 21 15.08 9.50 6.42
CA VAL A 21 16.19 9.22 7.34
C VAL A 21 16.29 7.72 7.64
N LEU A 22 15.16 7.06 7.91
CA LEU A 22 15.11 5.64 8.25
C LEU A 22 15.51 4.74 7.07
N ALA A 23 15.18 5.13 5.84
CA ALA A 23 15.63 4.45 4.61
C ALA A 23 17.16 4.37 4.51
N GLY A 24 17.86 5.42 4.95
CA GLY A 24 19.33 5.55 4.96
C GLY A 24 20.02 5.16 6.27
N SER A 25 19.30 4.52 7.20
CA SER A 25 19.82 4.28 8.55
C SER A 25 20.97 3.26 8.60
N LYS A 26 21.14 2.39 7.60
CA LYS A 26 22.29 1.48 7.48
C LYS A 26 23.47 2.22 6.82
N LYS A 27 24.10 3.13 7.57
CA LYS A 27 25.15 4.08 7.09
C LYS A 27 26.30 3.46 6.29
N LYS A 28 26.65 2.20 6.52
CA LYS A 28 27.73 1.49 5.82
C LYS A 28 27.28 0.80 4.52
N SER A 29 26.00 0.88 4.17
CA SER A 29 25.42 0.24 2.99
C SER A 29 25.14 1.27 1.90
N ALA A 30 25.79 1.11 0.75
CA ALA A 30 25.56 1.97 -0.41
C ALA A 30 24.09 1.91 -0.88
N SER A 31 23.47 0.73 -0.86
CA SER A 31 22.06 0.57 -1.26
C SER A 31 21.08 1.27 -0.31
N SER A 32 21.36 1.30 0.99
CA SER A 32 20.56 2.07 1.96
C SER A 32 20.69 3.58 1.73
N SER A 33 21.91 4.07 1.48
CA SER A 33 22.13 5.48 1.13
C SER A 33 21.46 5.88 -0.19
N GLU A 34 21.53 5.02 -1.21
CA GLU A 34 20.86 5.24 -2.49
C GLU A 34 19.33 5.27 -2.33
N ALA A 35 18.76 4.34 -1.57
CA ALA A 35 17.33 4.32 -1.25
C ALA A 35 16.89 5.61 -0.57
N ALA A 36 17.66 6.11 0.41
CA ALA A 36 17.36 7.37 1.08
C ALA A 36 17.35 8.56 0.12
N LEU A 37 18.37 8.67 -0.74
CA LEU A 37 18.47 9.76 -1.71
C LEU A 37 17.35 9.70 -2.75
N LYS A 38 17.09 8.52 -3.34
CA LYS A 38 15.98 8.31 -4.27
C LYS A 38 14.65 8.70 -3.62
N TYR A 39 14.42 8.24 -2.38
CA TYR A 39 13.16 8.52 -1.69
C TYR A 39 13.01 10.01 -1.33
N PHE A 40 14.08 10.65 -0.86
CA PHE A 40 14.09 12.06 -0.50
C PHE A 40 13.85 12.97 -1.71
N TYR A 41 14.57 12.77 -2.83
CA TYR A 41 14.43 13.63 -4.00
C TYR A 41 13.06 13.50 -4.65
N LEU A 42 12.61 12.26 -4.90
CA LEU A 42 11.31 12.02 -5.51
C LEU A 42 10.18 12.42 -4.56
N GLY A 43 10.39 12.21 -3.25
CA GLY A 43 9.48 12.63 -2.19
C GLY A 43 9.31 14.14 -2.10
N SER A 44 10.42 14.89 -2.08
CA SER A 44 10.40 16.35 -2.05
C SER A 44 9.73 16.94 -3.29
N PHE A 45 9.93 16.33 -4.46
CA PHE A 45 9.23 16.71 -5.68
C PHE A 45 7.71 16.50 -5.56
N ALA A 46 7.27 15.34 -5.06
CA ALA A 46 5.85 15.09 -4.82
C ALA A 46 5.24 16.04 -3.79
N THR A 47 6.00 16.39 -2.74
CA THR A 47 5.58 17.40 -1.75
C THR A 47 5.45 18.79 -2.37
N ALA A 48 6.33 19.17 -3.29
CA ALA A 48 6.21 20.42 -4.04
C ALA A 48 4.93 20.44 -4.92
N LEU A 49 4.63 19.32 -5.60
CA LEU A 49 3.36 19.18 -6.33
C LEU A 49 2.15 19.31 -5.40
N LEU A 50 2.19 18.65 -4.22
CA LEU A 50 1.10 18.73 -3.25
C LEU A 50 0.87 20.18 -2.79
N LEU A 51 1.93 20.87 -2.40
CA LEU A 51 1.85 22.24 -1.89
C LEU A 51 1.39 23.21 -2.98
N PHE A 52 1.87 23.03 -4.22
CA PHE A 52 1.41 23.84 -5.35
C PHE A 52 -0.06 23.55 -5.67
N GLY A 53 -0.49 22.30 -5.65
CA GLY A 53 -1.89 21.93 -5.81
C GLY A 53 -2.81 22.54 -4.75
N ILE A 54 -2.38 22.49 -3.48
CA ILE A 54 -3.05 23.17 -2.36
C ILE A 54 -3.14 24.67 -2.59
N ALA A 55 -2.06 25.31 -3.06
CA ALA A 55 -2.06 26.75 -3.34
C ALA A 55 -3.02 27.12 -4.48
N LEU A 56 -3.16 26.28 -5.51
CA LEU A 56 -4.11 26.51 -6.60
C LEU A 56 -5.57 26.36 -6.15
N VAL A 57 -5.87 25.34 -5.33
CA VAL A 57 -7.20 25.16 -4.74
C VAL A 57 -7.52 26.31 -3.77
N TYR A 58 -6.56 26.71 -2.94
CA TYR A 58 -6.73 27.87 -2.07
C TYR A 58 -6.94 29.17 -2.86
N GLY A 59 -6.18 29.39 -3.94
CA GLY A 59 -6.30 30.59 -4.77
C GLY A 59 -7.65 30.72 -5.49
N THR A 60 -8.41 29.62 -5.60
CA THR A 60 -9.73 29.58 -6.25
C THR A 60 -10.87 29.64 -5.25
N VAL A 61 -10.75 28.96 -4.10
CA VAL A 61 -11.83 28.88 -3.09
C VAL A 61 -11.64 29.89 -1.94
N GLY A 62 -10.41 30.29 -1.64
CA GLY A 62 -10.08 31.24 -0.57
C GLY A 62 -10.09 30.64 0.84
N THR A 63 -10.02 29.32 0.98
CA THR A 63 -9.99 28.64 2.28
C THR A 63 -9.15 27.38 2.26
N PHE A 64 -8.67 26.94 3.43
CA PHE A 64 -8.02 25.64 3.62
C PHE A 64 -8.97 24.57 4.20
N ASP A 65 -10.18 24.96 4.59
CA ASP A 65 -11.18 24.08 5.18
C ASP A 65 -11.69 23.07 4.13
N VAL A 66 -11.48 21.78 4.41
CA VAL A 66 -11.73 20.68 3.47
C VAL A 66 -13.23 20.54 3.17
N GLU A 67 -14.10 20.74 4.16
CA GLU A 67 -15.55 20.62 3.99
C GLU A 67 -16.11 21.79 3.17
N LYS A 68 -15.61 23.01 3.41
CA LYS A 68 -16.00 24.18 2.61
C LYS A 68 -15.55 24.05 1.15
N ILE A 69 -14.35 23.51 0.90
CA ILE A 69 -13.88 23.22 -0.45
C ILE A 69 -14.79 22.18 -1.12
N GLY A 70 -15.17 21.13 -0.39
CA GLY A 70 -16.15 20.15 -0.84
C GLY A 70 -17.48 20.77 -1.26
N PHE A 71 -18.04 21.64 -0.42
CA PHE A 71 -19.29 22.35 -0.70
C PHE A 71 -19.19 23.25 -1.93
N VAL A 72 -18.12 24.03 -2.07
CA VAL A 72 -17.88 24.87 -3.24
C VAL A 72 -17.71 24.02 -4.50
N SER A 73 -17.04 22.87 -4.41
CA SER A 73 -16.84 21.97 -5.55
C SER A 73 -18.15 21.47 -6.14
N VAL A 74 -19.20 21.34 -5.33
CA VAL A 74 -20.54 20.84 -5.71
C VAL A 74 -21.47 21.97 -6.15
N LEU A 75 -21.52 23.07 -5.41
CA LEU A 75 -22.46 24.15 -5.73
C LEU A 75 -22.06 24.95 -6.98
N PHE A 76 -20.76 25.06 -7.23
CA PHE A 76 -20.22 25.93 -8.27
C PHE A 76 -19.44 25.14 -9.32
N THR A 77 -19.71 23.84 -9.49
CA THR A 77 -18.97 22.94 -10.40
C THR A 77 -18.71 23.57 -11.78
N ASP A 78 -19.75 24.11 -12.42
CA ASP A 78 -19.67 24.70 -13.77
C ASP A 78 -18.95 26.06 -13.82
N GLN A 79 -18.72 26.68 -12.66
CA GLN A 79 -18.07 27.98 -12.52
C GLN A 79 -16.62 27.85 -12.01
N LEU A 80 -16.16 26.64 -11.70
CA LEU A 80 -14.80 26.41 -11.23
C LEU A 80 -13.79 26.76 -12.34
N PRO A 81 -12.81 27.63 -12.07
CA PRO A 81 -11.80 27.97 -13.06
C PRO A 81 -10.86 26.78 -13.30
N SER A 82 -10.22 26.76 -14.48
CA SER A 82 -9.23 25.72 -14.84
C SER A 82 -8.11 25.53 -13.82
N MET A 83 -7.73 26.60 -13.12
CA MET A 83 -6.76 26.59 -12.02
C MET A 83 -7.13 25.60 -10.90
N PHE A 84 -8.42 25.45 -10.58
CA PHE A 84 -8.90 24.50 -9.57
C PHE A 84 -8.60 23.06 -10.01
N PHE A 85 -8.93 22.72 -11.25
CA PHE A 85 -8.67 21.38 -11.82
C PHE A 85 -7.17 21.05 -11.89
N VAL A 86 -6.33 22.02 -12.23
CA VAL A 86 -4.86 21.85 -12.16
C VAL A 86 -4.40 21.61 -10.72
N GLY A 87 -5.02 22.29 -9.75
CA GLY A 87 -4.79 22.04 -8.33
C GLY A 87 -5.14 20.61 -7.92
N VAL A 88 -6.31 20.12 -8.31
CA VAL A 88 -6.75 18.74 -8.10
C VAL A 88 -5.77 17.75 -8.74
N LEU A 89 -5.31 18.00 -9.97
CA LEU A 89 -4.34 17.14 -10.66
C LEU A 89 -3.01 17.04 -9.92
N PHE A 90 -2.48 18.15 -9.39
CA PHE A 90 -1.22 18.11 -8.65
C PHE A 90 -1.35 17.46 -7.28
N MET A 91 -2.47 17.68 -6.59
CA MET A 91 -2.77 16.93 -5.37
C MET A 91 -2.93 15.43 -5.65
N LEU A 92 -3.60 15.07 -6.75
CA LEU A 92 -3.73 13.68 -7.20
C LEU A 92 -2.36 13.06 -7.47
N ALA A 93 -1.52 13.73 -8.26
CA ALA A 93 -0.17 13.28 -8.57
C ALA A 93 0.68 13.03 -7.32
N ALA A 94 0.62 13.95 -6.34
CA ALA A 94 1.32 13.78 -5.08
C ALA A 94 0.79 12.59 -4.26
N MET A 95 -0.53 12.40 -4.21
CA MET A 95 -1.12 11.27 -3.49
C MET A 95 -0.80 9.93 -4.15
N LEU A 96 -0.81 9.87 -5.49
CA LEU A 96 -0.37 8.70 -6.26
C LEU A 96 1.09 8.35 -5.97
N PHE A 97 1.97 9.35 -5.84
CA PHE A 97 3.36 9.11 -5.39
C PHE A 97 3.41 8.52 -3.98
N LYS A 98 2.67 9.08 -3.02
CA LYS A 98 2.71 8.63 -1.61
C LYS A 98 2.25 7.18 -1.46
N VAL A 99 1.23 6.75 -2.23
CA VAL A 99 0.76 5.36 -2.21
C VAL A 99 1.55 4.44 -3.15
N GLY A 100 2.47 4.99 -3.94
CA GLY A 100 3.32 4.23 -4.87
C GLY A 100 2.53 3.61 -6.03
N ALA A 101 1.55 4.35 -6.57
CA ALA A 101 0.74 3.94 -7.72
C ALA A 101 1.27 4.54 -9.03
N PHE A 102 0.88 3.95 -10.16
CA PHE A 102 1.19 4.49 -11.49
C PHE A 102 0.68 5.94 -11.63
N PRO A 103 1.39 6.82 -12.35
CA PRO A 103 2.74 6.63 -12.90
C PRO A 103 3.84 6.71 -11.83
N PHE A 104 3.59 7.27 -10.65
CA PHE A 104 4.59 7.61 -9.64
C PHE A 104 5.15 6.46 -8.77
N HIS A 105 5.06 5.21 -9.24
CA HIS A 105 5.49 3.99 -8.53
C HIS A 105 7.00 3.67 -8.65
N PHE A 106 7.76 4.38 -9.48
CA PHE A 106 9.14 4.03 -9.84
C PHE A 106 10.12 3.95 -8.66
N TRP A 107 9.82 4.65 -7.56
CA TRP A 107 10.65 4.65 -6.36
C TRP A 107 10.49 3.37 -5.51
N VAL A 108 9.34 2.70 -5.61
CA VAL A 108 8.89 1.72 -4.59
C VAL A 108 9.85 0.55 -4.48
N ALA A 109 10.23 -0.08 -5.60
CA ALA A 109 11.09 -1.26 -5.60
C ALA A 109 12.51 -0.96 -5.07
N ASP A 110 13.13 0.11 -5.56
CA ASP A 110 14.50 0.44 -5.20
C ASP A 110 14.62 0.91 -3.74
N VAL A 111 13.67 1.73 -3.29
CA VAL A 111 13.65 2.22 -1.91
C VAL A 111 13.35 1.07 -0.95
N TYR A 112 12.40 0.19 -1.27
CA TYR A 112 12.06 -0.93 -0.39
C TYR A 112 13.23 -1.92 -0.27
N GLN A 113 13.93 -2.20 -1.37
CA GLN A 113 15.06 -3.11 -1.36
C GLN A 113 16.24 -2.56 -0.54
N GLY A 114 16.60 -1.29 -0.74
CA GLY A 114 17.74 -0.67 -0.04
C GLY A 114 17.45 -0.34 1.43
N THR A 115 16.18 -0.20 1.81
CA THR A 115 15.79 0.12 3.19
C THR A 115 15.98 -1.10 4.12
N PRO A 116 16.46 -0.89 5.37
CA PRO A 116 16.49 -1.94 6.38
C PRO A 116 15.11 -2.58 6.59
N SER A 117 15.07 -3.90 6.77
CA SER A 117 13.83 -4.68 6.67
C SER A 117 12.73 -4.20 7.62
N VAL A 118 13.09 -3.78 8.84
CA VAL A 118 12.13 -3.24 9.83
C VAL A 118 11.45 -1.96 9.31
N PHE A 119 12.21 -1.03 8.72
CA PHE A 119 11.66 0.22 8.20
C PHE A 119 10.92 0.01 6.88
N MET A 120 11.37 -0.91 6.03
CA MET A 120 10.64 -1.31 4.84
C MET A 120 9.27 -1.88 5.23
N THR A 121 9.22 -2.71 6.28
CA THR A 121 7.97 -3.26 6.82
C THR A 121 7.02 -2.14 7.25
N TYR A 122 7.51 -1.15 8.01
CA TYR A 122 6.71 0.00 8.44
C TYR A 122 6.20 0.85 7.25
N MET A 123 7.05 1.08 6.25
CA MET A 123 6.69 1.82 5.03
C MET A 123 5.62 1.10 4.18
N SER A 124 5.73 -0.22 4.06
CA SER A 124 4.85 -1.03 3.22
C SER A 124 3.54 -1.43 3.91
N SER A 125 3.47 -1.32 5.24
CA SER A 125 2.26 -1.60 6.02
C SER A 125 1.60 -0.30 6.49
N VAL A 126 1.97 0.20 7.67
CA VAL A 126 1.34 1.32 8.38
C VAL A 126 1.29 2.58 7.52
N VAL A 127 2.41 2.96 6.90
CA VAL A 127 2.48 4.18 6.10
C VAL A 127 1.58 4.09 4.87
N LYS A 128 1.55 2.93 4.21
CA LYS A 128 0.69 2.70 3.05
C LYS A 128 -0.79 2.71 3.44
N LEU A 129 -1.17 2.10 4.57
CA LEU A 129 -2.53 2.19 5.13
C LEU A 129 -2.93 3.63 5.35
N ILE A 130 -2.11 4.40 6.07
CA ILE A 130 -2.40 5.81 6.36
C ILE A 130 -2.49 6.63 5.08
N GLY A 131 -1.57 6.42 4.12
CA GLY A 131 -1.57 7.12 2.84
C GLY A 131 -2.83 6.88 2.02
N ILE A 132 -3.28 5.63 1.91
CA ILE A 132 -4.49 5.27 1.17
C ILE A 132 -5.76 5.76 1.88
N TYR A 133 -5.83 5.63 3.20
CA TYR A 133 -6.96 6.16 3.97
C TYR A 133 -7.04 7.69 3.88
N ALA A 134 -5.89 8.37 3.93
CA ALA A 134 -5.81 9.81 3.74
C ALA A 134 -6.24 10.22 2.32
N PHE A 135 -5.88 9.43 1.30
CA PHE A 135 -6.36 9.62 -0.08
C PHE A 135 -7.88 9.52 -0.16
N TYR A 136 -8.43 8.40 0.30
CA TYR A 136 -9.87 8.14 0.35
C TYR A 136 -10.62 9.32 0.99
N ARG A 137 -10.16 9.76 2.16
CA ARG A 137 -10.79 10.86 2.90
C ARG A 137 -10.65 12.21 2.19
N LEU A 138 -9.46 12.53 1.66
CA LEU A 138 -9.18 13.82 1.02
C LEU A 138 -10.06 14.01 -0.21
N PHE A 139 -10.08 13.03 -1.12
CA PHE A 139 -10.81 13.15 -2.38
C PHE A 139 -12.32 13.05 -2.18
N GLY A 140 -12.79 12.20 -1.24
CA GLY A 140 -14.21 12.08 -0.94
C GLY A 140 -14.78 13.34 -0.27
N MET A 141 -14.01 14.00 0.60
CA MET A 141 -14.49 15.21 1.29
C MET A 141 -14.33 16.48 0.45
N MET A 142 -13.21 16.64 -0.28
CA MET A 142 -12.90 17.90 -0.95
C MET A 142 -13.42 18.02 -2.36
N PHE A 143 -13.48 16.92 -3.11
CA PHE A 143 -13.71 16.95 -4.54
C PHE A 143 -14.93 16.14 -5.03
N PRO A 144 -16.04 16.01 -4.26
CA PRO A 144 -17.20 15.25 -4.73
C PRO A 144 -17.85 15.90 -5.97
N GLY A 145 -17.87 17.23 -6.06
CA GLY A 145 -18.51 17.92 -7.19
C GLY A 145 -17.72 17.83 -8.51
N VAL A 146 -16.47 17.37 -8.47
CA VAL A 146 -15.64 17.10 -9.66
C VAL A 146 -15.22 15.63 -9.73
N GLU A 147 -16.00 14.73 -9.12
CA GLU A 147 -15.73 13.29 -9.07
C GLU A 147 -15.40 12.70 -10.43
N THR A 148 -16.25 12.96 -11.42
CA THR A 148 -16.10 12.42 -12.79
C THR A 148 -14.74 12.73 -13.40
N PHE A 149 -14.14 13.88 -13.07
CA PHE A 149 -12.84 14.29 -13.59
C PHE A 149 -11.70 13.45 -13.02
N TRP A 150 -11.59 13.34 -11.70
CA TRP A 150 -10.46 12.63 -11.10
C TRP A 150 -10.70 11.12 -10.99
N SER A 151 -11.94 10.64 -10.91
CA SER A 151 -12.26 9.21 -10.80
C SER A 151 -11.88 8.46 -12.07
N MET A 152 -12.09 9.07 -13.25
CA MET A 152 -11.65 8.55 -14.53
C MET A 152 -10.13 8.33 -14.57
N LEU A 153 -9.35 9.27 -14.02
CA LEU A 153 -7.89 9.15 -13.93
C LEU A 153 -7.49 8.03 -12.97
N ILE A 154 -8.15 7.92 -11.82
CA ILE A 154 -7.88 6.87 -10.83
C ILE A 154 -8.19 5.48 -11.41
N VAL A 155 -9.26 5.33 -12.19
CA VAL A 155 -9.58 4.06 -12.89
C VAL A 155 -8.42 3.61 -13.79
N ILE A 156 -7.87 4.52 -14.60
CA ILE A 156 -6.70 4.24 -15.46
C ILE A 156 -5.48 3.87 -14.61
N VAL A 157 -5.24 4.63 -13.54
CA VAL A 157 -4.13 4.35 -12.63
C VAL A 157 -4.25 2.97 -11.98
N ILE A 158 -5.43 2.60 -11.50
CA ILE A 158 -5.69 1.31 -10.86
C ILE A 158 -5.43 0.18 -11.84
N PHE A 159 -5.98 0.27 -13.06
CA PHE A 159 -5.77 -0.69 -14.14
C PHE A 159 -4.27 -0.91 -14.43
N ILE A 160 -3.52 0.17 -14.64
CA ILE A 160 -2.11 0.09 -15.00
C ILE A 160 -1.25 -0.37 -13.81
N SER A 161 -1.54 0.13 -12.60
CA SER A 161 -0.78 -0.21 -11.39
C SER A 161 -0.88 -1.70 -11.07
N MET A 162 -2.07 -2.28 -11.16
CA MET A 162 -2.25 -3.69 -10.86
C MET A 162 -1.57 -4.59 -11.92
N PHE A 163 -1.57 -4.16 -13.19
CA PHE A 163 -0.93 -4.88 -14.28
C PHE A 163 0.60 -4.83 -14.15
N ILE A 164 1.19 -3.63 -14.02
CA ILE A 164 2.64 -3.46 -13.89
C ILE A 164 3.15 -4.12 -12.60
N GLY A 165 2.41 -3.99 -11.48
CA GLY A 165 2.81 -4.60 -10.22
C GLY A 165 2.95 -6.12 -10.33
N ASN A 166 1.92 -6.82 -10.84
CA ASN A 166 1.98 -8.27 -10.95
C ASN A 166 2.98 -8.75 -12.00
N LEU A 167 3.05 -8.11 -13.17
CA LEU A 167 4.00 -8.48 -14.22
C LEU A 167 5.45 -8.31 -13.72
N SER A 168 5.74 -7.21 -13.03
CA SER A 168 7.08 -6.94 -12.51
C SER A 168 7.46 -7.89 -11.38
N ALA A 169 6.49 -8.31 -10.55
CA ALA A 169 6.72 -9.24 -9.45
C ALA A 169 7.10 -10.67 -9.90
N LEU A 170 6.65 -11.12 -11.08
CA LEU A 170 6.94 -12.47 -11.59
C LEU A 170 8.44 -12.74 -11.78
N ASN A 171 9.19 -11.71 -12.15
CA ASN A 171 10.61 -11.81 -12.52
C ASN A 171 11.56 -11.28 -11.43
N GLN A 172 11.12 -11.24 -10.16
CA GLN A 172 11.98 -10.81 -9.05
C GLN A 172 12.63 -12.00 -8.34
N ASP A 173 13.95 -11.92 -8.16
CA ASP A 173 14.74 -12.89 -7.39
C ASP A 173 14.90 -12.49 -5.92
N THR A 174 14.69 -11.21 -5.60
CA THR A 174 14.80 -10.68 -4.23
C THR A 174 13.44 -10.53 -3.59
N PHE A 175 13.36 -10.88 -2.31
CA PHE A 175 12.09 -10.92 -1.60
C PHE A 175 11.50 -9.52 -1.41
N LYS A 176 12.31 -8.52 -1.06
CA LYS A 176 11.87 -7.13 -0.87
C LYS A 176 11.37 -6.51 -2.17
N ARG A 177 12.04 -6.72 -3.32
CA ARG A 177 11.54 -6.18 -4.60
C ARG A 177 10.23 -6.85 -5.00
N LEU A 178 10.11 -8.16 -4.81
CA LEU A 178 8.86 -8.87 -5.03
C LEU A 178 7.74 -8.27 -4.16
N MET A 179 7.97 -8.12 -2.86
CA MET A 179 7.03 -7.49 -1.93
C MET A 179 6.73 -6.02 -2.28
N ALA A 180 7.69 -5.30 -2.83
CA ALA A 180 7.51 -3.93 -3.30
C ALA A 180 6.52 -3.86 -4.47
N PHE A 181 6.67 -4.71 -5.48
CA PHE A 181 5.72 -4.78 -6.61
C PHE A 181 4.36 -5.35 -6.19
N SER A 182 4.35 -6.33 -5.30
CA SER A 182 3.13 -6.79 -4.62
C SER A 182 2.41 -5.63 -3.91
N SER A 183 3.15 -4.70 -3.28
CA SER A 183 2.56 -3.50 -2.66
C SER A 183 1.91 -2.56 -3.68
N VAL A 184 2.44 -2.48 -4.91
CA VAL A 184 1.87 -1.67 -5.99
C VAL A 184 0.52 -2.26 -6.40
N THR A 185 0.46 -3.58 -6.63
CA THR A 185 -0.80 -4.27 -6.95
C THR A 185 -1.83 -4.16 -5.83
N ASN A 186 -1.44 -4.48 -4.59
CA ASN A 186 -2.37 -4.45 -3.47
C ASN A 186 -2.84 -3.02 -3.15
N GLY A 187 -1.97 -2.01 -3.34
CA GLY A 187 -2.35 -0.60 -3.26
C GLY A 187 -3.37 -0.21 -4.33
N ALA A 188 -3.23 -0.73 -5.56
CA ALA A 188 -4.21 -0.50 -6.63
C ALA A 188 -5.58 -1.10 -6.29
N TYR A 189 -5.64 -2.29 -5.69
CA TYR A 189 -6.89 -2.85 -5.19
C TYR A 189 -7.52 -1.99 -4.10
N ALA A 190 -6.72 -1.49 -3.15
CA ALA A 190 -7.23 -0.59 -2.11
C ALA A 190 -7.74 0.74 -2.68
N LEU A 191 -7.09 1.27 -3.71
CA LEU A 191 -7.53 2.48 -4.42
C LEU A 191 -8.92 2.32 -5.07
N MET A 192 -9.41 1.11 -5.32
CA MET A 192 -10.78 0.91 -5.81
C MET A 192 -11.82 1.39 -4.79
N ALA A 193 -11.52 1.34 -3.48
CA ALA A 193 -12.40 1.91 -2.45
C ALA A 193 -12.47 3.45 -2.51
N VAL A 194 -11.48 4.11 -3.13
CA VAL A 194 -11.50 5.57 -3.38
C VAL A 194 -12.47 5.93 -4.50
N LEU A 195 -12.81 5.00 -5.39
CA LEU A 195 -13.73 5.28 -6.50
C LEU A 195 -15.20 5.31 -6.08
N THR A 196 -15.57 4.56 -5.06
CA THR A 196 -16.99 4.27 -4.77
C THR A 196 -17.59 5.13 -3.68
N PHE A 197 -16.74 5.79 -2.88
CA PHE A 197 -17.09 6.57 -1.69
C PHE A 197 -18.37 6.11 -0.98
N SER A 198 -18.44 4.84 -0.64
CA SER A 198 -19.46 4.41 0.31
C SER A 198 -19.25 5.16 1.62
N SER A 199 -20.32 5.47 2.34
CA SER A 199 -20.29 6.07 3.68
C SER A 199 -19.48 5.25 4.69
N GLU A 200 -19.12 4.01 4.33
CA GLU A 200 -18.47 3.03 5.18
C GLU A 200 -17.04 2.74 4.68
N SER A 201 -16.06 3.37 5.32
CA SER A 201 -14.62 3.10 5.11
C SER A 201 -14.17 1.70 5.58
N GLU A 202 -15.10 0.88 6.08
CA GLU A 202 -14.85 -0.42 6.70
C GLU A 202 -14.19 -1.41 5.73
N ALA A 203 -14.68 -1.48 4.49
CA ALA A 203 -14.12 -2.35 3.46
C ALA A 203 -12.62 -2.05 3.23
N LEU A 204 -12.27 -0.76 3.12
CA LEU A 204 -10.89 -0.31 2.97
C LEU A 204 -10.06 -0.67 4.21
N LEU A 205 -10.58 -0.45 5.42
CA LEU A 205 -9.87 -0.73 6.67
C LEU A 205 -9.60 -2.23 6.83
N VAL A 206 -10.60 -3.08 6.62
CA VAL A 206 -10.47 -4.54 6.71
C VAL A 206 -9.45 -5.05 5.70
N TYR A 207 -9.51 -4.55 4.47
CA TYR A 207 -8.54 -4.90 3.45
C TYR A 207 -7.12 -4.47 3.82
N MET A 208 -6.94 -3.23 4.29
CA MET A 208 -5.63 -2.72 4.68
C MET A 208 -5.07 -3.38 5.94
N ILE A 209 -5.91 -3.83 6.87
CA ILE A 209 -5.51 -4.66 8.02
C ILE A 209 -4.97 -5.99 7.52
N GLY A 210 -5.76 -6.70 6.69
CA GLY A 210 -5.35 -7.99 6.12
C GLY A 210 -4.03 -7.89 5.34
N TYR A 211 -3.88 -6.84 4.53
CA TYR A 211 -2.65 -6.56 3.80
C TYR A 211 -1.47 -6.23 4.74
N SER A 212 -1.64 -5.27 5.65
CA SER A 212 -0.57 -4.77 6.53
C SER A 212 0.00 -5.86 7.44
N PHE A 213 -0.86 -6.65 8.08
CA PHE A 213 -0.41 -7.73 8.96
C PHE A 213 0.25 -8.87 8.21
N SER A 214 -0.13 -9.10 6.95
CA SER A 214 0.55 -10.08 6.10
C SER A 214 1.95 -9.62 5.75
N VAL A 215 2.12 -8.35 5.37
CA VAL A 215 3.43 -7.77 5.09
C VAL A 215 4.33 -7.80 6.33
N VAL A 216 3.79 -7.44 7.50
CA VAL A 216 4.51 -7.53 8.78
C VAL A 216 4.98 -8.95 9.06
N ALA A 217 4.10 -9.96 8.90
CA ALA A 217 4.47 -11.36 9.09
C ALA A 217 5.57 -11.78 8.12
N LEU A 218 5.38 -11.54 6.82
CA LEU A 218 6.28 -11.97 5.76
C LEU A 218 7.66 -11.32 5.85
N MET A 219 7.72 -10.04 6.16
CA MET A 219 8.99 -9.33 6.31
C MET A 219 9.71 -9.72 7.59
N THR A 220 8.97 -10.05 8.66
CA THR A 220 9.55 -10.65 9.87
C THR A 220 10.18 -12.00 9.53
N ILE A 221 9.48 -12.86 8.82
CA ILE A 221 10.00 -14.17 8.36
C ILE A 221 11.24 -13.98 7.48
N ASN A 222 11.22 -13.03 6.55
CA ASN A 222 12.37 -12.73 5.71
C ASN A 222 13.58 -12.25 6.53
N SER A 223 13.37 -11.44 7.57
CA SER A 223 14.46 -11.02 8.45
C SER A 223 15.09 -12.19 9.23
N LEU A 224 14.32 -13.25 9.52
CA LEU A 224 14.81 -14.45 10.22
C LEU A 224 15.70 -15.33 9.34
N ALA A 225 15.55 -15.26 8.00
CA ALA A 225 16.44 -15.96 7.07
C ALA A 225 17.88 -15.44 7.12
N ASN A 226 18.10 -14.26 7.73
CA ASN A 226 19.40 -13.63 7.97
C ASN A 226 20.31 -13.58 6.73
N ASN A 227 19.72 -13.26 5.58
CA ASN A 227 20.42 -13.15 4.31
C ASN A 227 20.59 -11.67 3.92
N ASP A 228 21.84 -11.20 3.87
CA ASP A 228 22.17 -9.81 3.50
C ASP A 228 21.81 -9.46 2.04
N GLU A 229 21.75 -10.45 1.15
CA GLU A 229 21.40 -10.27 -0.27
C GLU A 229 19.90 -10.36 -0.55
N ASP A 230 19.08 -10.71 0.47
CA ASP A 230 17.61 -10.72 0.36
C ASP A 230 17.06 -11.65 -0.75
N LYS A 231 17.81 -12.71 -1.10
CA LYS A 231 17.40 -13.68 -2.13
C LYS A 231 16.18 -14.48 -1.69
N LEU A 232 15.19 -14.63 -2.56
CA LEU A 232 13.98 -15.42 -2.31
C LEU A 232 14.29 -16.88 -1.97
N VAL A 233 15.32 -17.46 -2.59
CA VAL A 233 15.79 -18.83 -2.32
C VAL A 233 16.25 -19.02 -0.87
N SER A 234 16.62 -17.94 -0.17
CA SER A 234 17.02 -18.03 1.25
C SER A 234 15.88 -18.44 2.18
N LEU A 235 14.63 -18.28 1.76
CA LEU A 235 13.45 -18.73 2.50
C LEU A 235 13.24 -20.25 2.44
N SER A 236 14.03 -20.96 1.63
CA SER A 236 13.80 -22.34 1.28
C SER A 236 13.84 -23.27 2.50
N GLY A 237 12.72 -23.94 2.76
CA GLY A 237 12.55 -24.89 3.86
C GLY A 237 12.55 -24.33 5.29
N ILE A 238 12.65 -23.00 5.46
CA ILE A 238 12.58 -22.38 6.80
C ILE A 238 11.24 -22.70 7.48
N GLY A 239 10.13 -22.58 6.75
CA GLY A 239 8.80 -22.88 7.30
C GLY A 239 8.57 -24.37 7.55
N TYR A 240 9.24 -25.25 6.78
CA TYR A 240 9.18 -26.69 7.00
C TYR A 240 9.87 -27.11 8.30
N LYS A 241 11.05 -26.53 8.60
CA LYS A 241 11.81 -26.82 9.84
C LYS A 241 11.25 -26.11 11.07
N ASN A 242 10.54 -25.01 10.89
CA ASN A 242 10.05 -24.16 11.98
C ASN A 242 8.51 -24.00 11.86
N PRO A 243 7.70 -24.86 12.51
CA PRO A 243 6.26 -24.96 12.27
C PRO A 243 5.48 -23.65 12.43
N LEU A 244 5.80 -22.84 13.46
CA LEU A 244 5.14 -21.54 13.66
C LEU A 244 5.41 -20.58 12.49
N ILE A 245 6.65 -20.51 12.01
CA ILE A 245 7.04 -19.70 10.85
C ILE A 245 6.31 -20.19 9.60
N GLY A 246 6.23 -21.52 9.40
CA GLY A 246 5.50 -22.13 8.29
C GLY A 246 4.02 -21.77 8.29
N VAL A 247 3.32 -21.97 9.42
CA VAL A 247 1.88 -21.67 9.56
C VAL A 247 1.60 -20.19 9.33
N VAL A 248 2.34 -19.30 10.00
CA VAL A 248 2.15 -17.84 9.85
C VAL A 248 2.47 -17.38 8.43
N GLY A 249 3.54 -17.91 7.83
CA GLY A 249 3.91 -17.60 6.45
C GLY A 249 2.82 -18.01 5.43
N ILE A 250 2.25 -19.22 5.57
CA ILE A 250 1.14 -19.66 4.71
C ILE A 250 -0.07 -18.74 4.89
N VAL A 251 -0.49 -18.50 6.13
CA VAL A 251 -1.67 -17.65 6.43
C VAL A 251 -1.48 -16.24 5.87
N ALA A 252 -0.29 -15.65 6.03
CA ALA A 252 0.03 -14.36 5.45
C ALA A 252 -0.01 -14.37 3.91
N LEU A 253 0.57 -15.38 3.26
CA LEU A 253 0.55 -15.49 1.79
C LEU A 253 -0.87 -15.69 1.24
N LEU A 254 -1.68 -16.54 1.88
CA LEU A 254 -3.09 -16.74 1.53
C LEU A 254 -3.90 -15.45 1.72
N SER A 255 -3.61 -14.68 2.77
CA SER A 255 -4.28 -13.40 3.03
C SER A 255 -3.94 -12.34 1.97
N VAL A 256 -2.66 -12.14 1.62
CA VAL A 256 -2.29 -11.20 0.53
C VAL A 256 -2.85 -11.67 -0.82
N ALA A 257 -2.83 -12.98 -1.08
CA ALA A 257 -3.45 -13.55 -2.27
C ALA A 257 -4.96 -13.27 -2.32
N GLY A 258 -5.61 -13.16 -1.17
CA GLY A 258 -7.06 -13.03 -1.05
C GLY A 258 -7.72 -14.40 -1.23
N ILE A 259 -7.27 -15.41 -0.50
CA ILE A 259 -7.87 -16.75 -0.49
C ILE A 259 -8.67 -16.94 0.81
N PRO A 260 -9.93 -17.43 0.76
CA PRO A 260 -10.73 -17.70 1.96
C PRO A 260 -10.07 -18.72 2.90
N PRO A 261 -10.33 -18.68 4.23
CA PRO A 261 -11.14 -17.71 4.98
C PRO A 261 -10.31 -16.53 5.56
N MET A 262 -9.29 -16.04 4.85
CA MET A 262 -8.38 -15.02 5.40
C MET A 262 -9.00 -13.61 5.41
N THR A 263 -8.55 -12.75 6.33
CA THR A 263 -9.00 -11.35 6.42
C THR A 263 -8.75 -10.58 5.12
N GLY A 264 -7.63 -10.82 4.44
CA GLY A 264 -7.36 -10.20 3.14
C GLY A 264 -8.33 -10.61 2.03
N PHE A 265 -8.96 -11.79 2.11
CA PHE A 265 -10.03 -12.18 1.18
C PHE A 265 -11.28 -11.35 1.43
N PHE A 266 -11.77 -11.29 2.67
CA PHE A 266 -13.00 -10.56 3.00
C PHE A 266 -12.88 -9.08 2.66
N GLY A 267 -11.76 -8.44 3.03
CA GLY A 267 -11.51 -7.04 2.67
C GLY A 267 -11.48 -6.82 1.16
N LYS A 268 -10.77 -7.67 0.41
CA LYS A 268 -10.69 -7.56 -1.06
C LYS A 268 -12.06 -7.76 -1.71
N ALA A 269 -12.82 -8.74 -1.24
CA ALA A 269 -14.17 -9.02 -1.72
C ALA A 269 -15.12 -7.83 -1.47
N MET A 270 -15.04 -7.20 -0.30
CA MET A 270 -15.86 -6.02 0.03
C MET A 270 -15.53 -4.82 -0.84
N VAL A 271 -14.23 -4.54 -1.03
CA VAL A 271 -13.79 -3.44 -1.91
C VAL A 271 -14.24 -3.69 -3.35
N PHE A 272 -14.14 -4.93 -3.83
CA PHE A 272 -14.60 -5.28 -5.19
C PHE A 272 -16.11 -5.23 -5.33
N TYR A 273 -16.84 -5.67 -4.30
CA TYR A 273 -18.30 -5.61 -4.27
C TYR A 273 -18.80 -4.16 -4.35
N GLN A 274 -18.24 -3.26 -3.55
CA GLN A 274 -18.58 -1.83 -3.58
C GLN A 274 -18.29 -1.21 -4.97
N ALA A 275 -17.23 -1.64 -5.64
CA ALA A 275 -16.85 -1.12 -6.97
C ALA A 275 -17.61 -1.78 -8.12
N PHE A 276 -18.34 -2.86 -7.88
CA PHE A 276 -18.91 -3.68 -8.94
C PHE A 276 -20.01 -2.94 -9.71
N GLU A 277 -20.89 -2.21 -9.02
CA GLU A 277 -22.03 -1.54 -9.65
C GLU A 277 -21.59 -0.46 -10.65
N GLN A 278 -20.58 0.33 -10.29
CA GLN A 278 -20.12 1.45 -11.11
C GLN A 278 -18.96 1.07 -12.06
N HIS A 279 -18.16 0.06 -11.71
CA HIS A 279 -16.92 -0.28 -12.39
C HIS A 279 -16.74 -1.80 -12.62
N MET A 280 -17.82 -2.47 -13.06
CA MET A 280 -17.86 -3.92 -13.31
C MET A 280 -16.67 -4.45 -14.13
N TRP A 281 -16.28 -3.74 -15.19
CA TRP A 281 -15.17 -4.14 -16.06
C TRP A 281 -13.83 -4.09 -15.32
N LEU A 282 -13.61 -3.07 -14.47
CA LEU A 282 -12.39 -2.90 -13.69
C LEU A 282 -12.30 -3.97 -12.61
N VAL A 283 -13.42 -4.30 -11.95
CA VAL A 283 -13.50 -5.40 -10.98
C VAL A 283 -13.21 -6.74 -11.63
N SER A 284 -13.77 -6.99 -12.81
CA SER A 284 -13.54 -8.22 -13.57
C SER A 284 -12.06 -8.36 -13.96
N PHE A 285 -11.43 -7.27 -14.41
CA PHE A 285 -9.99 -7.22 -14.65
C PHE A 285 -9.18 -7.44 -13.37
N ALA A 286 -9.57 -6.82 -12.25
CA ALA A 286 -8.90 -6.99 -10.96
C ALA A 286 -8.94 -8.43 -10.46
N LEU A 287 -10.06 -9.15 -10.65
CA LEU A 287 -10.19 -10.57 -10.33
C LEU A 287 -9.24 -11.44 -11.16
N ILE A 288 -9.20 -11.24 -12.48
CA ILE A 288 -8.27 -11.95 -13.37
C ILE A 288 -6.82 -11.65 -12.97
N ASN A 289 -6.49 -10.38 -12.76
CA ASN A 289 -5.16 -9.98 -12.37
C ASN A 289 -4.77 -10.54 -10.98
N SER A 290 -5.72 -10.68 -10.05
CA SER A 290 -5.47 -11.28 -8.74
C SER A 290 -5.05 -12.75 -8.84
N ALA A 291 -5.47 -13.48 -9.89
CA ALA A 291 -5.04 -14.85 -10.13
C ALA A 291 -3.53 -14.95 -10.44
N ILE A 292 -2.95 -13.94 -11.10
CA ILE A 292 -1.49 -13.83 -11.31
C ILE A 292 -0.78 -13.67 -9.96
N GLY A 293 -1.34 -12.84 -9.07
CA GLY A 293 -0.86 -12.68 -7.71
C GLY A 293 -0.84 -14.00 -6.94
N VAL A 294 -1.91 -14.79 -7.02
CA VAL A 294 -2.00 -16.12 -6.38
C VAL A 294 -0.83 -17.02 -6.79
N TYR A 295 -0.49 -17.08 -8.09
CA TYR A 295 0.66 -17.86 -8.56
C TYR A 295 1.98 -17.42 -7.89
N ILE A 296 2.22 -16.11 -7.80
CA ILE A 296 3.43 -15.55 -7.17
C ILE A 296 3.49 -15.95 -5.69
N TYR A 297 2.40 -15.79 -4.94
CA TYR A 297 2.39 -16.09 -3.50
C TYR A 297 2.48 -17.60 -3.23
N LEU A 298 1.86 -18.44 -4.07
CA LEU A 298 2.02 -19.90 -3.97
C LEU A 298 3.45 -20.34 -4.24
N LYS A 299 4.17 -19.70 -5.18
CA LYS A 299 5.59 -19.95 -5.41
C LYS A 299 6.41 -19.70 -4.14
N ILE A 300 6.15 -18.60 -3.44
CA ILE A 300 6.81 -18.29 -2.15
C ILE A 300 6.45 -19.34 -1.09
N ALA A 301 5.18 -19.74 -1.01
CA ALA A 301 4.74 -20.76 -0.05
C ALA A 301 5.44 -22.11 -0.30
N MET A 302 5.55 -22.52 -1.56
CA MET A 302 6.26 -23.74 -1.95
C MET A 302 7.75 -23.67 -1.59
N THR A 303 8.41 -22.53 -1.81
CA THR A 303 9.79 -22.33 -1.36
C THR A 303 9.90 -22.44 0.16
N LEU A 304 9.04 -21.74 0.89
CA LEU A 304 9.05 -21.71 2.37
C LEU A 304 8.86 -23.10 2.99
N LEU A 305 8.02 -23.95 2.39
CA LEU A 305 7.68 -25.29 2.88
C LEU A 305 8.46 -26.42 2.22
N LYS A 306 9.42 -26.10 1.35
CA LYS A 306 10.24 -27.12 0.69
C LYS A 306 10.94 -27.98 1.74
N LYS A 307 10.88 -29.30 1.58
CA LYS A 307 11.64 -30.21 2.45
C LYS A 307 13.12 -30.08 2.12
N GLU A 308 13.83 -29.32 2.96
CA GLU A 308 15.24 -29.03 2.79
C GLU A 308 16.01 -29.43 4.06
N GLU A 309 16.97 -30.36 3.92
CA GLU A 309 17.64 -30.96 5.07
C GLU A 309 18.48 -29.94 5.84
N ASN A 310 19.13 -29.03 5.12
CA ASN A 310 20.04 -28.01 5.63
C ASN A 310 19.36 -26.69 6.03
N ALA A 311 18.03 -26.61 5.99
CA ALA A 311 17.33 -25.41 6.43
C ALA A 311 17.54 -25.17 7.94
N PRO A 312 17.78 -23.91 8.36
CA PRO A 312 18.11 -23.60 9.74
C PRO A 312 16.91 -23.79 10.68
N ILE A 313 17.19 -24.26 11.90
CA ILE A 313 16.24 -24.19 13.02
C ILE A 313 16.45 -22.85 13.72
N ILE A 314 15.38 -22.06 13.81
CA ILE A 314 15.45 -20.66 14.23
C ILE A 314 14.82 -20.55 15.62
N ALA A 315 15.62 -20.13 16.61
CA ALA A 315 15.11 -19.74 17.91
C ALA A 315 14.49 -18.34 17.84
N LEU A 316 13.18 -18.26 18.06
CA LEU A 316 12.44 -16.99 18.03
C LEU A 316 12.55 -16.27 19.38
N ASN A 317 12.93 -15.00 19.33
CA ASN A 317 12.85 -14.12 20.51
C ASN A 317 11.39 -13.81 20.85
N TRP A 318 11.13 -13.42 22.10
CA TRP A 318 9.77 -13.11 22.59
C TRP A 318 9.05 -12.05 21.72
N SER A 319 9.78 -11.02 21.26
CA SER A 319 9.21 -9.98 20.39
C SER A 319 8.77 -10.54 19.03
N GLN A 320 9.55 -11.44 18.43
CA GLN A 320 9.23 -12.08 17.15
C GLN A 320 8.04 -13.02 17.29
N GLN A 321 7.95 -13.76 18.40
CA GLN A 321 6.80 -14.61 18.69
C GLN A 321 5.52 -13.78 18.80
N ILE A 322 5.55 -12.68 19.56
CA ILE A 322 4.40 -11.77 19.68
C ILE A 322 3.99 -11.22 18.32
N VAL A 323 4.93 -10.71 17.52
CA VAL A 323 4.62 -10.15 16.20
C VAL A 323 3.96 -11.21 15.29
N LEU A 324 4.52 -12.42 15.22
CA LEU A 324 3.97 -13.49 14.40
C LEU A 324 2.59 -13.97 14.90
N SER A 325 2.40 -14.08 16.22
CA SER A 325 1.12 -14.49 16.82
C SER A 325 0.03 -13.42 16.65
N VAL A 326 0.36 -12.15 16.84
CA VAL A 326 -0.59 -11.04 16.62
C VAL A 326 -0.96 -10.94 15.15
N SER A 327 0.02 -11.06 14.23
CA SER A 327 -0.26 -11.15 12.80
C SER A 327 -1.18 -12.33 12.49
N LEU A 328 -0.92 -13.52 13.05
CA LEU A 328 -1.77 -14.70 12.81
C LEU A 328 -3.22 -14.44 13.22
N LEU A 329 -3.44 -13.89 14.43
CA LEU A 329 -4.78 -13.58 14.93
C LEU A 329 -5.47 -12.52 14.07
N ALA A 330 -4.76 -11.44 13.72
CA ALA A 330 -5.30 -10.40 12.85
C ALA A 330 -5.65 -10.92 11.45
N LEU A 331 -4.92 -11.90 10.93
CA LEU A 331 -5.17 -12.48 9.61
C LEU A 331 -6.34 -13.47 9.61
N LEU A 332 -6.56 -14.19 10.71
CA LEU A 332 -7.69 -15.13 10.83
C LEU A 332 -8.99 -14.45 11.24
N PHE A 333 -8.92 -13.43 12.10
CA PHE A 333 -10.08 -12.83 12.75
C PHE A 333 -10.23 -11.32 12.51
N GLY A 334 -9.30 -10.65 11.84
CA GLY A 334 -9.38 -9.19 11.63
C GLY A 334 -10.61 -8.73 10.84
N TRP A 335 -11.20 -9.61 10.04
CA TRP A 335 -12.45 -9.32 9.33
C TRP A 335 -13.68 -9.25 10.26
N THR A 336 -13.61 -9.75 11.49
CA THR A 336 -14.74 -9.69 12.43
C THR A 336 -14.98 -8.29 12.99
N ILE A 337 -14.07 -7.33 12.75
CA ILE A 337 -14.21 -5.93 13.16
C ILE A 337 -15.49 -5.30 12.59
N ILE A 338 -16.00 -5.83 11.47
CA ILE A 338 -17.23 -5.37 10.81
C ILE A 338 -18.48 -5.66 11.66
N TYR A 339 -18.40 -6.61 12.59
CA TYR A 339 -19.53 -6.98 13.45
C TYR A 339 -19.51 -6.31 14.83
N VAL A 340 -18.58 -5.38 15.07
CA VAL A 340 -18.37 -4.71 16.37
C VAL A 340 -18.75 -3.24 16.27
#